data_AF-A0A1J3DTZ4-F1
#
_entry.id   AF-A0A1J3DTZ4-F1
#
_cell.length_a   1.000
_cell.length_b   1.000
_cell.length_c   1.000
_cell.angle_alpha   90.00
_cell.angle_beta   90.00
_cell.angle_gamma   90.00
#
_symmetry.space_group_name_H-M   'P 1'
#
loop_
_entity.id
_entity.type
_entity.pdbx_description
1 polymer ?
#
loop_
_entity_poly.entity_id
_entity_poly.type
_entity_poly.pdbx_seq_one_letter_code
_entity_poly.pdbx_strand_id
1 'polypeptide(L)'
;TNISQFLLHFFSSPMADEDEFRSSVEPSQQSQDYISEPCMVGFVIANIVGLKYYSGRINGRELVGLVREPLNPYDENALRVLNTRSVQVGHIERVVAAVLSPLIDSHTILV
;
A
#
# COMPACT_ATOMS: atom_id res chain seq x y z
N THR A 1 22.24 9.29 -2.36
CA THR A 1 23.23 8.45 -1.65
C THR A 1 23.84 9.22 -0.50
N ASN A 2 23.34 9.02 0.73
CA ASN A 2 24.19 8.76 1.90
C ASN A 2 23.31 8.43 3.11
N ILE A 3 23.42 7.18 3.54
CA ILE A 3 22.94 6.61 4.78
C ILE A 3 24.11 6.75 5.77
N SER A 4 23.79 6.99 7.05
CA SER A 4 24.70 6.94 8.20
C SER A 4 25.38 8.26 8.59
N GLN A 5 24.71 9.02 9.46
CA GLN A 5 25.33 9.46 10.69
C GLN A 5 24.39 9.04 11.83
N PHE A 6 24.59 7.80 12.29
CA PHE A 6 25.36 7.52 13.50
C PHE A 6 24.49 7.64 14.76
N LEU A 7 23.78 6.53 14.96
CA LEU A 7 23.51 5.92 16.24
C LEU A 7 24.71 6.11 17.20
N LEU A 8 24.40 6.36 18.49
CA LEU A 8 25.27 6.33 19.67
C LEU A 8 25.83 7.69 20.16
N HIS A 9 24.95 8.47 20.80
CA HIS A 9 25.28 9.01 22.13
C HIS A 9 24.16 8.61 23.10
N PHE A 10 24.29 7.44 23.76
CA PHE A 10 25.03 7.19 25.00
C PHE A 10 24.04 7.16 26.18
N PHE A 11 23.76 5.94 26.66
CA PHE A 11 23.27 5.70 28.02
C PHE A 11 24.21 6.41 29.01
N SER A 12 23.68 7.33 29.84
CA SER A 12 24.11 7.59 31.22
C SER A 12 23.31 8.75 31.84
N SER A 13 22.57 8.48 32.92
CA SER A 13 22.29 9.45 34.00
C SER A 13 23.54 9.52 34.90
N PRO A 14 23.85 10.59 35.67
CA PRO A 14 23.03 11.07 36.82
C PRO A 14 23.05 12.60 37.13
N MET A 15 22.08 12.99 37.97
CA MET A 15 21.89 14.19 38.83
C MET A 15 22.88 15.37 38.80
N ALA A 16 22.36 16.60 38.68
CA ALA A 16 22.64 17.72 39.59
C ALA A 16 21.75 18.95 39.29
N ASP A 17 21.05 19.39 40.34
CA ASP A 17 20.60 20.74 40.68
C ASP A 17 19.53 21.47 39.85
N GLU A 18 18.38 21.60 40.52
CA GLU A 18 17.22 22.41 40.17
C GLU A 18 17.51 23.89 40.49
N ASP A 19 17.42 24.78 39.50
CA ASP A 19 16.57 25.97 39.54
C ASP A 19 16.85 26.86 38.31
N GLU A 20 15.74 27.38 37.75
CA GLU A 20 15.69 28.63 36.97
C GLU A 20 16.09 28.60 35.47
N PHE A 21 15.13 28.29 34.58
CA PHE A 21 14.85 29.19 33.44
C PHE A 21 13.45 28.99 32.87
N ARG A 22 12.63 30.03 32.98
CA ARG A 22 11.31 30.15 32.37
C ARG A 22 11.46 30.29 30.85
N SER A 23 11.42 29.18 30.12
CA SER A 23 11.40 29.19 28.65
C SER A 23 9.96 29.23 28.14
N SER A 24 9.63 30.35 27.51
CA SER A 24 8.42 30.58 26.73
C SER A 24 8.19 29.45 25.74
N VAL A 25 7.17 28.61 25.99
CA VAL A 25 6.74 27.59 25.02
C VAL A 25 5.98 28.31 23.91
N GLU A 26 6.71 28.71 22.87
CA GLU A 26 6.15 28.94 21.53
C GLU A 26 5.48 27.64 21.08
N PRO A 27 4.15 27.60 20.85
CA PRO A 27 3.55 26.48 20.17
C PRO A 27 3.94 26.61 18.70
N SER A 28 5.10 26.05 18.35
CA SER A 28 5.40 25.72 16.96
C SER A 28 4.35 24.71 16.52
N GLN A 29 3.36 25.22 15.78
CA GLN A 29 2.33 24.45 15.11
C GLN A 29 3.01 23.57 14.05
N GLN A 30 3.65 22.49 14.48
CA GLN A 30 3.92 21.36 13.62
C GLN A 30 2.56 20.72 13.36
N SER A 31 1.98 21.06 12.21
CA SER A 31 0.88 20.31 11.62
C SER A 31 1.34 18.86 11.49
N GLN A 32 1.00 18.04 12.49
CA GLN A 32 1.06 16.60 12.37
C GLN A 32 0.01 16.23 11.34
N ASP A 33 0.45 16.00 10.11
CA ASP A 33 -0.37 15.33 9.11
C ASP A 33 -0.68 13.94 9.65
N TYR A 34 -1.81 13.80 10.35
CA TYR A 34 -2.37 12.52 10.76
C TYR A 34 -2.75 11.76 9.49
N ILE A 35 -1.81 10.99 8.94
CA ILE A 35 -2.12 9.98 7.94
C ILE A 35 -3.00 8.97 8.65
N SER A 36 -4.30 9.04 8.42
CA SER A 36 -5.25 8.07 8.98
C SER A 36 -4.89 6.69 8.44
N GLU A 37 -4.77 5.71 9.34
CA GLU A 37 -4.53 4.33 8.93
C GLU A 37 -5.66 3.85 7.99
N PRO A 38 -5.35 3.08 6.93
CA PRO A 38 -6.37 2.60 6.02
C PRO A 38 -7.35 1.69 6.75
N CYS A 39 -8.65 1.94 6.59
CA CYS A 39 -9.70 1.11 7.16
C CYS A 39 -10.38 0.25 6.09
N MET A 40 -10.92 -0.90 6.48
CA MET A 40 -11.67 -1.78 5.58
C MET A 40 -13.05 -1.19 5.30
N VAL A 41 -13.30 -0.83 4.04
CA VAL A 41 -14.59 -0.26 3.61
C VAL A 41 -15.59 -1.35 3.20
N GLY A 42 -15.12 -2.51 2.72
CA GLY A 42 -15.99 -3.62 2.32
C GLY A 42 -15.27 -4.68 1.49
N PHE A 43 -16.05 -5.52 0.78
CA PHE A 43 -15.53 -6.55 -0.13
C PHE A 43 -16.30 -6.54 -1.46
N VAL A 44 -15.60 -6.91 -2.52
CA VAL A 44 -16.18 -7.11 -3.87
C VAL A 44 -15.91 -8.54 -4.29
N ILE A 45 -16.93 -9.21 -4.81
CA ILE A 45 -16.79 -10.54 -5.40
C ILE A 45 -16.64 -10.35 -6.91
N ALA A 46 -15.54 -10.88 -7.46
CA ALA A 46 -15.19 -10.75 -8.87
C ALA A 46 -14.62 -12.05 -9.42
N ASN A 47 -14.81 -12.28 -10.72
CA ASN A 47 -14.28 -13.47 -11.39
C ASN A 47 -12.89 -13.22 -11.97
N ILE A 48 -12.03 -14.25 -11.88
CA ILE A 48 -10.81 -14.34 -12.66
C ILE A 48 -11.17 -14.99 -14.01
N VAL A 49 -10.97 -14.25 -15.09
CA VAL A 49 -11.21 -14.69 -16.46
C VAL A 49 -9.89 -14.94 -17.19
N GLY A 50 -9.96 -15.57 -18.37
CA GLY A 50 -8.78 -15.80 -19.21
C GLY A 50 -7.87 -16.96 -18.76
N LEU A 51 -8.32 -17.81 -17.82
CA LEU A 51 -7.54 -18.91 -17.24
C LEU A 51 -6.92 -19.86 -18.27
N LYS A 52 -7.55 -20.04 -19.44
CA LYS A 52 -7.04 -20.91 -20.51
C LYS A 52 -5.82 -20.36 -21.25
N TYR A 53 -5.53 -19.07 -21.10
CA TYR A 53 -4.45 -18.38 -21.82
C TYR A 53 -3.15 -18.29 -21.01
N TYR A 54 -3.19 -18.65 -19.72
CA TYR A 54 -2.05 -18.50 -18.81
C TYR A 54 -1.76 -19.81 -18.08
N SER A 55 -0.49 -19.99 -17.70
CA SER A 55 -0.02 -21.21 -17.02
C SER A 55 -0.19 -21.17 -15.50
N GLY A 56 -0.46 -19.99 -14.93
CA GLY A 56 -0.66 -19.83 -13.50
C GLY A 56 -1.83 -20.64 -13.00
N ARG A 57 -1.57 -21.40 -11.94
CA ARG A 57 -2.60 -22.15 -11.20
C ARG A 57 -2.74 -21.55 -9.82
N ILE A 58 -3.96 -21.59 -9.32
CA ILE A 58 -4.33 -21.24 -7.96
C ILE A 58 -4.99 -22.44 -7.30
N ASN A 59 -4.74 -22.62 -6.02
CA ASN A 59 -5.50 -23.53 -5.19
C ASN A 59 -6.68 -22.79 -4.54
N GLY A 60 -7.70 -23.52 -4.11
CA GLY A 60 -8.84 -22.91 -3.42
C GLY A 60 -8.37 -22.14 -2.18
N ARG A 61 -8.89 -20.91 -2.02
CA ARG A 61 -8.56 -19.99 -0.91
C ARG A 61 -7.13 -19.44 -0.91
N GLU A 62 -6.43 -19.52 -2.04
CA GLU A 62 -5.12 -18.89 -2.20
C GLU A 62 -5.25 -17.38 -2.40
N LEU A 63 -4.36 -16.60 -1.78
CA LEU A 63 -4.24 -15.17 -2.04
C LEU A 63 -3.67 -14.94 -3.45
N VAL A 64 -4.15 -13.89 -4.11
CA VAL A 64 -3.66 -13.47 -5.42
C VAL A 64 -3.16 -12.03 -5.35
N GLY A 65 -2.17 -11.71 -6.19
CA GLY A 65 -1.74 -10.34 -6.42
C GLY A 65 -2.51 -9.73 -7.58
N LEU A 66 -2.91 -8.47 -7.45
CA LEU A 66 -3.48 -7.67 -8.54
C LEU A 66 -2.44 -6.67 -9.05
N VAL A 67 -2.30 -6.56 -10.37
CA VAL A 67 -1.37 -5.64 -11.02
C VAL A 67 -2.10 -4.87 -12.11
N ARG A 68 -2.07 -3.54 -12.05
CA ARG A 68 -2.59 -2.66 -13.10
C ARG A 68 -1.83 -2.84 -14.41
N GLU A 69 -2.55 -2.88 -15.53
CA GLU A 69 -2.00 -2.89 -16.89
C GLU A 69 -2.61 -1.74 -17.73
N PRO A 70 -2.29 -0.46 -17.43
CA PRO A 70 -2.88 0.69 -18.13
C PRO A 70 -2.56 0.76 -19.62
N LEU A 71 -1.49 0.09 -20.05
CA LEU A 71 -1.05 0.00 -21.46
C LEU A 71 -1.54 -1.28 -22.15
N ASN A 72 -2.50 -2.00 -21.56
CA ASN A 72 -3.06 -3.19 -22.18
C ASN A 72 -3.86 -2.81 -23.45
N PRO A 73 -3.56 -3.41 -24.61
CA PRO A 73 -4.14 -2.99 -25.89
C PRO A 73 -5.64 -3.27 -26.04
N TYR A 74 -6.22 -4.10 -25.16
CA TYR A 74 -7.64 -4.49 -25.23
C TYR A 74 -8.51 -3.74 -24.20
N ASP A 75 -7.91 -3.33 -23.08
CA ASP A 75 -8.59 -2.68 -21.96
C ASP A 75 -7.60 -1.93 -21.06
N GLU A 76 -7.63 -0.60 -21.09
CA GLU A 76 -6.81 0.28 -20.22
C GLU A 76 -7.08 0.08 -18.73
N ASN A 77 -8.25 -0.47 -18.37
CA ASN A 77 -8.61 -0.76 -16.98
C ASN A 77 -8.19 -2.17 -16.55
N ALA A 78 -7.44 -2.91 -17.37
CA ALA A 78 -7.06 -4.27 -17.06
C ALA A 78 -6.32 -4.41 -15.72
N LEU A 79 -6.71 -5.43 -14.97
CA LEU A 79 -6.07 -5.89 -13.74
C LEU A 79 -5.60 -7.33 -13.95
N ARG A 80 -4.29 -7.50 -14.07
CA ARG A 80 -3.64 -8.80 -14.15
C ARG A 80 -3.63 -9.48 -12.79
N VAL A 81 -3.96 -10.76 -12.77
CA VAL A 81 -3.97 -11.59 -11.56
C VAL A 81 -2.74 -12.49 -11.55
N LEU A 82 -1.95 -12.38 -10.48
CA LEU A 82 -0.79 -13.22 -10.20
C LEU A 82 -1.08 -14.15 -9.02
N ASN A 83 -0.55 -15.36 -9.05
CA ASN A 83 -0.55 -16.22 -7.86
C ASN A 83 0.59 -15.84 -6.90
N THR A 84 0.70 -16.55 -5.78
CA THR A 84 1.76 -16.38 -4.77
C THR A 84 3.19 -16.57 -5.32
N ARG A 85 3.34 -17.19 -6.49
CA ARG A 85 4.62 -17.41 -7.19
C ARG A 85 4.88 -16.39 -8.29
N SER A 86 4.11 -15.29 -8.32
CA SER A 86 4.19 -14.24 -9.34
C SER A 86 3.95 -14.74 -10.77
N VAL A 87 3.25 -15.88 -10.93
CA VAL A 87 2.87 -16.42 -12.23
C VAL A 87 1.47 -15.92 -12.56
N GLN A 88 1.29 -15.38 -13.76
CA GLN A 88 -0.01 -14.91 -14.23
C GLN A 88 -1.00 -16.06 -14.35
N VAL A 89 -2.17 -15.85 -13.74
CA VAL A 89 -3.31 -16.78 -13.73
C VAL A 89 -4.38 -16.32 -14.72
N GLY A 90 -4.57 -15.01 -14.83
CA GLY A 90 -5.62 -14.43 -15.66
C GLY A 90 -5.74 -12.94 -15.43
N HIS A 91 -6.96 -12.44 -15.61
CA HIS A 91 -7.35 -11.05 -15.39
C HIS A 91 -8.65 -10.98 -14.60
N ILE A 92 -8.88 -9.87 -13.90
CA ILE A 92 -10.20 -9.55 -13.36
C ILE A 92 -11.15 -9.25 -14.51
N GLU A 93 -12.41 -9.70 -14.39
CA GLU A 93 -13.42 -9.43 -15.41
C GLU A 93 -13.59 -7.92 -15.68
N ARG A 94 -13.77 -7.58 -16.96
CA ARG A 94 -13.72 -6.20 -17.47
C ARG A 94 -14.64 -5.22 -16.72
N VAL A 95 -15.85 -5.66 -16.38
CA VAL A 95 -16.85 -4.80 -15.71
C VAL A 95 -16.36 -4.38 -14.32
N VAL A 96 -15.78 -5.31 -13.55
CA VAL A 96 -15.24 -5.00 -12.23
C VAL A 96 -13.96 -4.18 -12.35
N ALA A 97 -13.09 -4.53 -13.29
CA ALA A 97 -11.83 -3.84 -13.51
C ALA A 97 -12.06 -2.35 -13.90
N ALA A 98 -13.07 -2.07 -14.72
CA ALA A 98 -13.46 -0.69 -15.09
C ALA A 98 -13.89 0.17 -13.89
N VAL A 99 -14.43 -0.44 -12.82
CA VAL A 99 -14.81 0.29 -11.59
C VAL A 99 -13.63 0.44 -10.64
N LEU A 100 -12.84 -0.62 -10.45
CA LEU A 100 -11.75 -0.61 -9.47
C LEU A 100 -10.52 0.16 -9.94
N SER A 101 -10.16 0.05 -11.22
CA SER A 101 -8.92 0.61 -11.74
C SER A 101 -8.79 2.13 -11.51
N PRO A 102 -9.80 2.97 -11.80
CA PRO A 102 -9.70 4.40 -11.50
C PRO A 102 -9.49 4.71 -10.02
N LEU A 103 -10.10 3.92 -9.11
CA LEU A 103 -9.98 4.10 -7.66
C LEU A 103 -8.60 3.68 -7.13
N ILE A 104 -8.02 2.63 -7.74
CA ILE A 104 -6.66 2.18 -7.47
C ILE A 104 -5.67 3.25 -7.98
N ASP A 105 -5.85 3.71 -9.21
CA ASP A 105 -4.97 4.69 -9.85
C ASP A 105 -4.99 6.04 -9.10
N SER A 106 -6.15 6.43 -8.54
CA SER A 106 -6.30 7.63 -7.69
C SER A 106 -5.88 7.41 -6.23
N HIS A 107 -5.36 6.23 -5.87
CA HIS A 107 -4.94 5.86 -4.50
C HIS A 107 -6.06 6.06 -3.46
N THR A 108 -7.32 5.97 -3.87
CA THR A 108 -8.49 6.14 -2.99
C THR A 108 -8.83 4.83 -2.27
N ILE A 109 -8.47 3.69 -2.87
CA ILE A 109 -8.61 2.36 -2.26
C ILE A 109 -7.31 1.58 -2.35
N LEU A 110 -7.15 0.61 -1.45
CA LEU A 110 -6.15 -0.44 -1.51
C LEU A 110 -6.88 -1.77 -1.69
N VAL A 111 -6.33 -2.66 -2.51
CA VAL A 111 -6.96 -3.93 -2.93
C VAL A 111 -5.93 -5.05 -2.93
#